data_AF-A0A4U0VL81-F1
#
_entry.id   AF-A0A4U0VL81-F1
#
_cell.length_a   1.000
_cell.length_b   1.000
_cell.length_c   1.000
_cell.angle_alpha   90.00
_cell.angle_beta   90.00
_cell.angle_gamma   90.00
#
_symmetry.space_group_name_H-M   'P 1'
#
loop_
_entity.id
_entity.type
_entity.pdbx_description
1 polymer ?
#
loop_
_entity_poly.entity_id
_entity_poly.type
_entity_poly.pdbx_seq_one_letter_code
_entity_poly.pdbx_strand_id
1 'polypeptide(L)'
;MIGHDLLSCTSSLGIFSFEYEGRNVYLIDTPGFDDTNRTDIETLKAISYYLSVSYANRVNISGIVYPHRISDNRMSGASKKNLTTFESLCGDGTYSNVVIATTMWNPAERHDFLHNEQQLLSEASFFGDICSQGARHFRYAENGGGIAEREQCAMAIISHLIDVSRLSPVVLQIQFELVDEKRAVDDTE
;
A
#
# COMPACT_ATOMS: atom_id res chain seq x y z
N MET A 1 10.63 13.40 -3.80
CA MET A 1 11.45 13.41 -5.03
C MET A 1 10.85 12.36 -5.94
N ILE A 2 10.26 12.73 -7.07
CA ILE A 2 9.69 11.74 -8.01
C ILE A 2 10.83 11.34 -8.95
N GLY A 3 11.25 10.07 -8.90
CA GLY A 3 12.20 9.52 -9.87
C GLY A 3 11.55 9.51 -11.25
N HIS A 4 12.16 10.23 -12.20
CA HIS A 4 11.69 10.30 -13.60
C HIS A 4 12.37 9.25 -14.49
N ASP A 5 13.03 8.25 -13.89
CA ASP A 5 13.73 7.20 -14.61
C ASP A 5 12.87 5.94 -14.71
N LEU A 6 12.90 5.29 -15.88
CA LEU A 6 12.22 4.02 -16.20
C LEU A 6 12.76 2.82 -15.38
N LEU A 7 13.77 3.05 -14.55
CA LEU A 7 14.36 2.08 -13.64
C LEU A 7 13.95 2.45 -12.22
N SER A 8 13.26 1.53 -11.56
CA SER A 8 12.95 1.60 -10.12
C SER A 8 14.24 1.90 -9.34
N CYS A 9 14.27 3.05 -8.66
CA CYS A 9 15.44 3.57 -7.97
C CYS A 9 15.47 3.21 -6.47
N THR A 10 14.69 2.24 -6.01
CA THR A 10 14.70 1.79 -4.61
C THR A 10 15.25 0.36 -4.51
N SER A 11 16.57 0.24 -4.44
CA SER A 11 17.23 -1.02 -4.10
C SER A 11 17.18 -1.34 -2.59
N SER A 12 16.79 -0.37 -1.75
CA SER A 12 16.62 -0.51 -0.30
C SER A 12 15.37 0.25 0.20
N LEU A 13 14.77 -0.23 1.29
CA LEU A 13 13.67 0.45 1.99
C LEU A 13 14.08 1.88 2.37
N GLY A 14 13.25 2.87 2.02
CA GLY A 14 13.42 4.26 2.45
C GLY A 14 12.57 4.52 3.69
N ILE A 15 13.12 5.19 4.71
CA ILE A 15 12.34 5.63 5.87
C ILE A 15 12.38 7.15 5.93
N PHE A 16 11.21 7.77 5.84
CA PHE A 16 11.02 9.20 5.96
C PHE A 16 10.22 9.48 7.23
N SER A 17 10.44 10.63 7.86
CA SER A 17 9.68 11.00 9.04
C SER A 17 9.38 12.48 9.08
N PHE A 18 8.26 12.82 9.70
CA PHE A 18 7.84 14.19 9.95
C PHE A 18 6.89 14.25 11.15
N GLU A 19 6.74 15.43 11.73
CA GLU A 19 5.80 15.65 12.83
C GLU A 19 4.43 16.08 12.29
N TYR A 20 3.36 15.45 12.79
CA TYR A 20 1.98 15.81 12.48
C TYR A 20 1.11 15.66 13.73
N GLU A 21 0.41 16.74 14.12
CA GLU A 21 -0.43 16.79 15.32
C GLU A 21 0.27 16.29 16.61
N GLY A 22 1.54 16.65 16.78
CA GLY A 22 2.36 16.24 17.93
C GLY A 22 2.78 14.77 17.92
N ARG A 23 2.73 14.11 16.75
CA ARG A 23 3.14 12.71 16.54
C ARG A 23 4.24 12.65 15.50
N ASN A 24 5.21 11.77 15.72
CA ASN A 24 6.16 11.40 14.68
C ASN A 24 5.51 10.37 13.75
N VAL A 25 5.30 10.77 12.50
CA VAL A 25 4.84 9.89 11.43
C VAL A 25 6.07 9.36 10.71
N TYR A 26 6.15 8.03 10.55
CA TYR A 26 7.18 7.36 9.78
C TYR A 26 6.56 6.77 8.52
N LEU A 27 7.06 7.17 7.35
CA LEU A 27 6.67 6.63 6.05
C LEU A 27 7.78 5.68 5.60
N ILE A 28 7.40 4.44 5.33
CA ILE A 28 8.30 3.39 4.85
C ILE A 28 8.01 3.22 3.37
N ASP A 29 8.95 3.67 2.53
CA ASP A 29 8.90 3.51 1.09
C ASP A 29 9.50 2.16 0.71
N THR A 30 8.70 1.32 0.08
CA THR A 30 9.05 -0.04 -0.30
C THR A 30 9.39 -0.12 -1.77
N PRO A 31 10.40 -0.92 -2.18
CA PRO A 31 10.56 -1.27 -3.58
C PRO A 31 9.26 -1.78 -4.20
N GLY A 32 8.99 -1.46 -5.46
CA GLY A 32 7.80 -1.94 -6.15
C GLY A 32 7.81 -3.46 -6.34
N PHE A 33 6.63 -4.08 -6.35
CA PHE A 33 6.50 -5.50 -6.75
C PHE A 33 6.87 -5.70 -8.23
N ASP A 34 6.61 -4.71 -9.09
CA ASP A 34 6.85 -4.76 -10.54
C ASP A 34 8.28 -4.33 -10.96
N ASP A 35 9.26 -4.43 -10.04
CA ASP A 35 10.63 -4.06 -10.33
C ASP A 35 11.28 -5.12 -11.23
N THR A 36 11.53 -4.78 -12.50
CA THR A 36 12.16 -5.65 -13.52
C THR A 36 13.44 -6.37 -13.09
N ASN A 37 14.08 -5.93 -11.99
CA ASN A 37 15.32 -6.51 -11.47
C ASN A 37 15.13 -7.39 -10.23
N ARG A 38 13.92 -7.54 -9.69
CA ARG A 38 13.62 -8.34 -8.49
C ARG A 38 12.36 -9.18 -8.67
N THR A 39 12.35 -10.37 -8.09
CA THR A 39 11.14 -11.17 -8.07
C THR A 39 10.18 -10.65 -6.99
N ASP A 40 8.85 -10.78 -7.19
CA ASP A 40 7.84 -10.42 -6.19
C ASP A 40 8.16 -11.00 -4.79
N ILE A 41 8.79 -12.18 -4.77
CA ILE A 41 9.25 -12.91 -3.58
C ILE A 41 10.35 -12.14 -2.84
N GLU A 42 11.30 -11.52 -3.53
CA GLU A 42 12.35 -10.72 -2.89
C GLU A 42 11.81 -9.43 -2.28
N THR A 43 10.86 -8.78 -2.98
CA THR A 43 10.16 -7.60 -2.46
C THR A 43 9.34 -7.96 -1.22
N LEU A 44 8.58 -9.06 -1.27
CA LEU A 44 7.92 -9.63 -0.09
C LEU A 44 8.91 -9.87 1.04
N LYS A 45 10.00 -10.62 0.81
CA LYS A 45 11.00 -10.95 1.84
C LYS A 45 11.56 -9.69 2.50
N ALA A 46 11.82 -8.63 1.74
CA ALA A 46 12.31 -7.35 2.28
C ALA A 46 11.26 -6.65 3.17
N ILE A 47 10.00 -6.59 2.73
CA ILE A 47 8.89 -6.02 3.50
C ILE A 47 8.66 -6.86 4.76
N SER A 48 8.53 -8.18 4.62
CA SER A 48 8.35 -9.13 5.72
C SER A 48 9.44 -9.01 6.78
N TYR A 49 10.70 -8.99 6.35
CA TYR A 49 11.85 -8.81 7.25
C TYR A 49 11.77 -7.51 8.03
N TYR A 50 11.45 -6.40 7.36
CA TYR A 50 11.28 -5.11 8.01
C TYR A 50 10.14 -5.15 9.04
N LEU A 51 9.00 -5.73 8.68
CA LEU A 51 7.84 -5.88 9.56
C LEU A 51 8.18 -6.74 10.79
N SER A 52 8.96 -7.82 10.65
CA SER A 52 9.44 -8.64 11.77
C SER A 52 10.34 -7.86 12.70
N VAL A 53 11.35 -7.16 12.15
CA VAL A 53 12.31 -6.39 12.95
C VAL A 53 11.59 -5.25 13.67
N SER A 54 10.66 -4.56 12.99
CA SER A 54 9.82 -3.53 13.58
C SER A 54 9.02 -4.06 14.76
N TYR A 55 8.32 -5.19 14.57
CA TYR A 55 7.51 -5.80 15.62
C TYR A 55 8.34 -6.31 16.81
N ALA A 56 9.50 -6.92 16.55
CA ALA A 56 10.44 -7.32 17.61
C ALA A 56 10.94 -6.14 18.46
N ASN A 57 11.01 -4.94 17.86
CA ASN A 57 11.33 -3.69 18.54
C ASN A 57 10.08 -2.95 19.08
N ARG A 58 8.92 -3.62 19.10
CA ARG A 58 7.62 -3.08 19.55
C ARG A 58 7.14 -1.85 18.76
N VAL A 59 7.51 -1.78 17.49
CA VAL A 59 7.02 -0.78 16.54
C VAL A 59 5.94 -1.42 15.68
N ASN A 60 4.69 -0.99 15.89
CA ASN A 60 3.53 -1.48 15.16
C ASN A 60 3.28 -0.63 13.91
N ILE A 61 2.87 -1.28 12.82
CA ILE A 61 2.43 -0.57 11.61
C ILE A 61 1.02 -0.05 11.82
N SER A 62 0.82 1.25 11.64
CA SER A 62 -0.48 1.90 11.81
C SER A 62 -1.40 1.75 10.60
N GLY A 63 -0.84 1.46 9.42
CA GLY A 63 -1.59 1.20 8.21
C GLY A 63 -0.70 1.06 6.98
N ILE A 64 -1.32 0.66 5.88
CA ILE A 64 -0.65 0.46 4.59
C ILE A 64 -1.35 1.31 3.52
N VAL A 65 -0.57 1.93 2.64
CA VAL A 65 -1.07 2.61 1.45
C VAL A 65 -0.66 1.78 0.24
N TYR A 66 -1.63 1.28 -0.52
CA TYR A 66 -1.43 0.57 -1.77
C TYR A 66 -1.74 1.52 -2.95
N PRO A 67 -0.72 2.06 -3.63
CA PRO A 67 -0.93 2.88 -4.81
C PRO A 67 -1.28 2.03 -6.04
N HIS A 68 -2.31 2.42 -6.78
CA HIS A 68 -2.71 1.80 -8.05
C HIS A 68 -2.90 2.86 -9.13
N ARG A 69 -2.42 2.65 -10.36
CA ARG A 69 -2.63 3.61 -11.45
C ARG A 69 -4.02 3.41 -12.04
N ILE A 70 -4.84 4.45 -12.06
CA ILE A 70 -6.19 4.35 -12.63
C ILE A 70 -6.19 4.22 -14.17
N SER A 71 -5.08 4.64 -14.79
CA SER A 71 -4.84 4.57 -16.23
C SER A 71 -4.57 3.15 -16.74
N ASP A 72 -4.36 2.18 -15.86
CA ASP A 72 -4.11 0.80 -16.27
C ASP A 72 -5.44 0.18 -16.72
N ASN A 73 -5.68 0.15 -18.03
CA ASN A 73 -6.93 -0.32 -18.65
C ASN A 73 -7.29 -1.78 -18.35
N ARG A 74 -6.38 -2.54 -17.74
CA ARG A 74 -6.58 -3.93 -17.31
C ARG A 74 -5.78 -4.19 -16.04
N MET A 75 -6.40 -4.84 -15.08
CA MET A 75 -5.68 -5.60 -14.04
C MET A 75 -4.97 -6.76 -14.72
N SER A 76 -3.71 -6.51 -15.10
CA SER A 76 -2.85 -7.50 -15.76
C SER A 76 -2.66 -8.74 -14.86
N GLY A 77 -2.19 -9.84 -15.45
CA GLY A 77 -1.84 -11.03 -14.65
C GLY A 77 -0.83 -10.71 -13.54
N ALA A 78 0.13 -9.81 -13.81
CA ALA A 78 1.09 -9.33 -12.82
C ALA A 78 0.41 -8.48 -11.73
N SER A 79 -0.50 -7.57 -12.09
CA SER A 79 -1.23 -6.74 -11.12
C SER A 79 -2.10 -7.58 -10.19
N LYS A 80 -2.75 -8.63 -10.71
CA LYS A 80 -3.50 -9.60 -9.90
C LYS A 80 -2.60 -10.38 -8.96
N LYS A 81 -1.46 -10.87 -9.45
CA LYS A 81 -0.46 -11.57 -8.63
C LYS A 81 0.07 -10.69 -7.51
N ASN A 82 0.32 -9.41 -7.80
CA ASN A 82 0.77 -8.42 -6.81
C ASN A 82 -0.30 -8.14 -5.76
N LEU A 83 -1.58 -8.10 -6.14
CA LEU A 83 -2.69 -8.00 -5.20
C LEU A 83 -2.79 -9.23 -4.30
N THR A 84 -2.79 -10.44 -4.87
CA THR A 84 -2.81 -11.69 -4.07
C THR A 84 -1.62 -11.77 -3.10
N THR A 85 -0.46 -11.34 -3.56
CA THR A 85 0.76 -11.22 -2.75
C THR A 85 0.56 -10.24 -1.59
N PHE A 86 -0.05 -9.08 -1.86
CA PHE A 86 -0.35 -8.08 -0.85
C PHE A 86 -1.41 -8.56 0.16
N GLU A 87 -2.46 -9.24 -0.30
CA GLU A 87 -3.49 -9.85 0.57
C GLU A 87 -2.85 -10.87 1.52
N SER A 88 -1.98 -11.74 1.01
CA SER A 88 -1.23 -12.69 1.83
C SER A 88 -0.33 -12.00 2.87
N LEU A 89 0.28 -10.86 2.54
CA LEU A 89 1.07 -10.06 3.49
C LEU A 89 0.19 -9.46 4.61
N CYS A 90 -1.04 -9.05 4.29
CA CYS A 90 -1.98 -8.50 5.26
C CYS A 90 -2.56 -9.58 6.18
N GLY A 91 -2.75 -10.79 5.64
CA GLY A 91 -3.38 -11.94 6.32
C GLY A 91 -4.90 -11.85 6.38
N ASP A 92 -5.52 -12.77 7.13
CA ASP A 92 -6.96 -12.95 7.30
C ASP A 92 -7.60 -11.91 8.27
N GLY A 93 -7.00 -10.71 8.35
CA GLY A 93 -7.43 -9.63 9.22
C GLY A 93 -8.37 -8.62 8.55
N THR A 94 -8.96 -7.72 9.34
CA THR A 94 -9.74 -6.61 8.79
C THR A 94 -8.83 -5.62 8.05
N TYR A 95 -9.14 -5.28 6.81
CA TYR A 95 -8.39 -4.32 5.98
C TYR A 95 -8.64 -2.86 6.36
N SER A 96 -9.13 -2.59 7.58
CA SER A 96 -9.50 -1.24 8.03
C SER A 96 -8.32 -0.26 8.01
N ASN A 97 -7.11 -0.75 8.24
CA ASN A 97 -5.86 0.01 8.19
C ASN A 97 -5.21 0.04 6.79
N VAL A 98 -5.91 -0.41 5.75
CA VAL A 98 -5.44 -0.39 4.36
C VAL A 98 -6.14 0.72 3.59
N VAL A 99 -5.34 1.53 2.91
CA VAL A 99 -5.80 2.53 1.94
C VAL A 99 -5.41 2.13 0.53
N ILE A 100 -6.39 2.09 -0.37
CA ILE A 100 -6.15 1.98 -1.82
C ILE A 100 -6.11 3.38 -2.41
N ALA A 101 -4.92 3.82 -2.83
CA ALA A 101 -4.72 5.14 -3.40
C ALA A 101 -4.63 5.05 -4.93
N THR A 102 -5.68 5.48 -5.62
CA THR A 102 -5.66 5.55 -7.08
C THR A 102 -4.89 6.78 -7.55
N THR A 103 -3.92 6.60 -8.44
CA THR A 103 -2.97 7.62 -8.92
C THR A 103 -3.08 7.82 -10.43
N MET A 104 -2.35 8.80 -10.98
CA MET A 104 -2.30 9.13 -12.42
C MET A 104 -3.66 9.52 -13.02
N TRP A 105 -4.50 10.19 -12.23
CA TRP A 105 -5.78 10.71 -12.71
C TRP A 105 -5.56 11.76 -13.79
N ASN A 106 -6.18 11.60 -14.95
CA ASN A 106 -6.09 12.57 -16.04
C ASN A 106 -7.48 13.18 -16.28
N PRO A 107 -7.65 14.51 -16.17
CA PRO A 107 -8.93 15.17 -16.44
C PRO A 107 -9.47 14.87 -17.84
N ALA A 108 -8.59 14.68 -18.84
CA ALA A 108 -8.98 14.39 -20.20
C ALA A 108 -9.64 13.00 -20.38
N GLU A 109 -9.33 12.05 -19.50
CA GLU A 109 -9.79 10.65 -19.54
C GLU A 109 -10.75 10.33 -18.38
N ARG A 110 -11.27 11.36 -17.72
CA ARG A 110 -12.01 11.23 -16.45
C ARG A 110 -13.19 10.27 -16.55
N HIS A 111 -13.92 10.26 -17.67
CA HIS A 111 -15.07 9.37 -17.83
C HIS A 111 -14.67 7.90 -17.76
N ASP A 112 -13.63 7.52 -18.51
CA ASP A 112 -13.11 6.15 -18.54
C ASP A 112 -12.50 5.77 -17.19
N PHE A 113 -11.80 6.70 -16.53
CA PHE A 113 -11.19 6.45 -15.22
C PHE A 113 -12.22 6.28 -14.11
N LEU A 114 -13.35 6.98 -14.17
CA LEU A 114 -14.46 6.76 -13.23
C LEU A 114 -15.09 5.38 -13.42
N HIS A 115 -15.22 4.91 -14.67
CA HIS A 115 -15.71 3.57 -14.96
C HIS A 115 -14.71 2.49 -14.49
N ASN A 116 -13.41 2.69 -14.73
CA ASN A 116 -12.36 1.81 -14.24
C ASN A 116 -12.36 1.75 -12.70
N GLU A 117 -12.49 2.89 -12.03
CA GLU A 117 -12.54 2.96 -10.57
C GLU A 117 -13.72 2.16 -10.03
N GLN A 118 -14.90 2.33 -10.61
CA GLN A 118 -16.09 1.59 -10.19
C GLN A 118 -15.83 0.08 -10.24
N GLN A 119 -15.30 -0.42 -11.38
CA GLN A 119 -14.98 -1.85 -11.51
C GLN A 119 -13.90 -2.30 -10.52
N LEU A 120 -12.82 -1.53 -10.38
CA LEU A 120 -11.71 -1.83 -9.48
C LEU A 120 -12.18 -2.00 -8.03
N LEU A 121 -13.13 -1.17 -7.59
CA LEU A 121 -13.62 -1.16 -6.21
C LEU A 121 -14.82 -2.08 -5.97
N SER A 122 -15.50 -2.58 -7.01
CA SER A 122 -16.68 -3.44 -6.86
C SER A 122 -16.41 -4.92 -7.14
N GLU A 123 -15.45 -5.24 -8.01
CA GLU A 123 -15.18 -6.62 -8.41
C GLU A 123 -14.30 -7.33 -7.40
N ALA A 124 -14.76 -8.50 -6.92
CA ALA A 124 -14.04 -9.35 -5.97
C ALA A 124 -12.64 -9.75 -6.48
N SER A 125 -12.51 -9.96 -7.80
CA SER A 125 -11.21 -10.29 -8.42
C SER A 125 -10.21 -9.13 -8.49
N PHE A 126 -10.62 -7.94 -8.06
CA PHE A 126 -9.83 -6.71 -7.90
C PHE A 126 -9.89 -6.28 -6.43
N PHE A 127 -10.14 -5.00 -6.12
CA PHE A 127 -10.15 -4.52 -4.74
C PHE A 127 -11.51 -4.67 -4.03
N GLY A 128 -12.52 -5.25 -4.67
CA GLY A 128 -13.86 -5.39 -4.10
C GLY A 128 -13.87 -6.12 -2.75
N ASP A 129 -13.13 -7.22 -2.65
CA ASP A 129 -13.10 -8.03 -1.43
C ASP A 129 -12.42 -7.30 -0.28
N ILE A 130 -11.25 -6.69 -0.51
CA ILE A 130 -10.54 -5.92 0.52
C ILE A 130 -11.32 -4.66 0.93
N CYS A 131 -12.01 -3.98 -0.01
CA CYS A 131 -12.86 -2.83 0.29
C CYS A 131 -14.08 -3.25 1.13
N SER A 132 -14.69 -4.39 0.81
CA SER A 132 -15.81 -4.93 1.61
C SER A 132 -15.42 -5.27 3.05
N GLN A 133 -14.13 -5.57 3.27
CA GLN A 133 -13.54 -5.89 4.57
C GLN A 133 -12.91 -4.68 5.29
N GLY A 134 -13.15 -3.47 4.78
CA GLY A 134 -12.87 -2.22 5.47
C GLY A 134 -11.78 -1.35 4.85
N ALA A 135 -11.10 -1.79 3.79
CA ALA A 135 -10.13 -0.94 3.10
C ALA A 135 -10.80 0.32 2.56
N ARG A 136 -10.12 1.46 2.65
CA ARG A 136 -10.65 2.75 2.22
C ARG A 136 -9.96 3.22 0.96
N HIS A 137 -10.75 3.69 0.00
CA HIS A 137 -10.23 4.22 -1.25
C HIS A 137 -10.06 5.74 -1.19
N PHE A 138 -8.97 6.23 -1.80
CA PHE A 138 -8.71 7.64 -2.05
C PHE A 138 -8.23 7.84 -3.48
N ARG A 139 -8.60 8.99 -4.08
CA ARG A 139 -7.97 9.49 -5.32
C ARG A 139 -6.81 10.38 -4.94
N TYR A 140 -5.61 10.05 -5.40
CA TYR A 140 -4.40 10.82 -5.15
C TYR A 140 -4.07 11.68 -6.36
N ALA A 141 -4.41 12.97 -6.26
CA ALA A 141 -4.06 14.09 -7.15
C ALA A 141 -4.30 13.89 -8.66
N GLU A 142 -4.66 14.96 -9.35
CA GLU A 142 -4.75 14.94 -10.81
C GLU A 142 -3.38 15.22 -11.46
N ASN A 143 -3.17 14.65 -12.65
CA ASN A 143 -2.06 14.97 -13.53
C ASN A 143 -2.19 16.44 -13.94
N GLY A 144 -1.11 17.20 -13.72
CA GLY A 144 -1.14 18.68 -13.84
C GLY A 144 -1.56 19.41 -12.56
N GLY A 145 -1.98 18.67 -11.52
CA GLY A 145 -2.24 19.21 -10.19
C GLY A 145 -0.99 19.82 -9.54
N GLY A 146 -1.20 20.87 -8.75
CA GLY A 146 -0.15 21.60 -8.04
C GLY A 146 0.41 20.85 -6.83
N ILE A 147 1.52 21.34 -6.27
CA ILE A 147 2.13 20.76 -5.06
C ILE A 147 1.13 20.74 -3.89
N ALA A 148 0.38 21.82 -3.70
CA ALA A 148 -0.59 21.95 -2.60
C ALA A 148 -1.70 20.88 -2.65
N GLU A 149 -2.16 20.51 -3.85
CA GLU A 149 -3.17 19.45 -4.02
C GLU A 149 -2.60 18.08 -3.62
N ARG A 150 -1.38 17.78 -4.07
CA ARG A 150 -0.68 16.52 -3.74
C ARG A 150 -0.43 16.39 -2.24
N GLU A 151 -0.03 17.49 -1.61
CA GLU A 151 0.14 17.56 -0.15
C GLU A 151 -1.20 17.34 0.56
N GLN A 152 -2.28 18.00 0.10
CA GLN A 152 -3.60 17.82 0.68
C GLN A 152 -4.09 16.36 0.57
N CYS A 153 -3.95 15.74 -0.60
CA CYS A 153 -4.31 14.33 -0.80
C CYS A 153 -3.47 13.40 0.10
N ALA A 154 -2.15 13.61 0.17
CA ALA A 154 -1.26 12.82 1.02
C ALA A 154 -1.65 12.93 2.49
N MET A 155 -1.88 14.15 2.96
CA MET A 155 -2.25 14.40 4.36
C MET A 155 -3.64 13.87 4.70
N ALA A 156 -4.59 13.88 3.76
CA ALA A 156 -5.89 13.25 3.96
C ALA A 156 -5.78 11.74 4.20
N ILE A 157 -4.94 11.05 3.42
CA ILE A 157 -4.64 9.61 3.60
C ILE A 157 -3.98 9.36 4.94
N ILE A 158 -2.96 10.14 5.29
CA ILE A 158 -2.21 9.99 6.55
C ILE A 158 -3.10 10.25 7.76
N SER A 159 -3.89 11.31 7.73
CA SER A 159 -4.85 11.63 8.79
C SER A 159 -5.86 10.49 8.99
N HIS A 160 -6.38 9.94 7.89
CA HIS A 160 -7.29 8.80 7.95
C HIS A 160 -6.67 7.57 8.63
N LEU A 161 -5.45 7.19 8.26
CA LEU A 161 -4.76 6.05 8.87
C LEU A 161 -4.43 6.30 10.36
N ILE A 162 -4.09 7.53 10.74
CA ILE A 162 -3.89 7.91 12.14
C ILE A 162 -5.19 7.74 12.93
N ASP A 163 -6.33 8.15 12.39
CA ASP A 163 -7.61 8.01 13.07
C ASP A 163 -8.05 6.54 13.19
N VAL A 164 -7.89 5.75 12.14
CA VAL A 164 -8.22 4.32 12.18
C VAL A 164 -7.33 3.57 13.17
N SER A 165 -6.01 3.82 13.17
CA SER A 165 -5.08 3.14 14.07
C SER A 165 -5.34 3.42 15.55
N ARG A 166 -5.98 4.55 15.89
CA ARG A 166 -6.47 4.84 17.26
C ARG A 166 -7.64 3.96 17.66
N LEU A 167 -8.49 3.58 16.70
CA LEU A 167 -9.73 2.84 16.92
C LEU A 167 -9.53 1.33 16.85
N SER A 168 -8.61 0.87 16.00
CA SER A 168 -8.31 -0.55 15.78
C SER A 168 -6.81 -0.73 15.58
N PRO A 169 -6.03 -1.02 16.64
CA PRO A 169 -4.63 -1.39 16.49
C PRO A 169 -4.56 -2.79 15.85
N VAL A 170 -4.56 -2.83 14.52
CA VAL A 170 -4.36 -4.05 13.74
C VAL A 170 -2.86 -4.35 13.75
N VAL A 171 -2.50 -5.46 14.36
CA VAL A 171 -1.19 -6.09 14.11
C VAL A 171 -1.35 -6.80 12.76
N LEU A 172 -0.59 -6.38 11.74
CA LEU A 172 -0.58 -7.10 10.47
C LEU A 172 -0.16 -8.53 10.75
N GLN A 173 -0.87 -9.52 10.19
CA GLN A 173 -0.67 -10.93 10.56
C GLN A 173 0.78 -11.39 10.35
N ILE A 174 1.47 -10.82 9.36
CA ILE A 174 2.90 -11.05 9.14
C ILE A 174 3.81 -10.61 10.30
N GLN A 175 3.42 -9.61 11.08
CA GLN A 175 4.14 -9.21 12.29
C GLN A 175 4.02 -10.28 13.38
N PHE A 176 2.89 -10.99 13.43
CA PHE A 176 2.63 -12.06 14.39
C PHE A 176 3.32 -13.38 13.96
N GLU A 177 3.15 -13.82 12.71
CA GLU A 177 3.67 -15.10 12.21
C GLU A 177 5.22 -15.18 12.25
N LEU A 178 5.92 -14.07 11.97
CA LEU A 178 7.39 -14.05 11.93
C LEU A 178 8.05 -13.98 13.31
N VAL A 179 7.34 -13.51 14.33
CA VAL A 179 7.91 -13.26 15.67
C VAL A 179 7.39 -14.23 16.72
N ASP A 180 6.09 -14.57 16.69
CA ASP A 180 5.48 -15.46 17.67
C ASP A 180 5.41 -16.93 17.21
N GLU A 181 5.37 -17.22 15.90
CA GLU A 181 5.33 -18.61 15.40
C GLU A 181 6.69 -19.22 14.99
N LYS A 182 7.79 -18.45 14.96
CA LYS A 182 9.13 -18.92 14.48
C LYS A 182 9.10 -19.65 13.13
N ARG A 183 8.09 -19.41 12.29
CA ARG A 183 8.03 -20.04 10.96
C ARG A 183 9.01 -19.35 10.03
N ALA A 184 9.91 -20.15 9.45
CA ALA A 184 10.81 -19.67 8.41
C ALA A 184 9.98 -19.30 7.18
N VAL A 185 10.38 -18.22 6.49
CA VAL A 185 9.76 -17.66 5.28
C VAL A 185 9.76 -18.63 4.08
N ASP A 186 10.23 -19.86 4.27
CA ASP A 186 10.35 -20.88 3.22
C ASP A 186 9.25 -21.98 3.30
N ASP A 187 8.27 -21.85 4.19
CA ASP A 187 7.20 -22.86 4.44
C ASP A 187 5.77 -22.34 4.13
N THR A 188 5.60 -21.57 3.06
CA THR A 188 4.28 -21.31 2.47
C THR A 188 4.21 -21.99 1.10
N GLU A 189 3.51 -23.13 1.05
CA GLU A 189 3.12 -23.82 -0.20
C GLU A 189 2.07 -23.03 -1.01
#